data_AF-A0A483JZP2-F1
#
_entry.id   AF-A0A483JZP2-F1
#
_cell.length_a   1.000
_cell.length_b   1.000
_cell.length_c   1.000
_cell.angle_alpha   90.00
_cell.angle_beta   90.00
_cell.angle_gamma   90.00
#
_symmetry.space_group_name_H-M   'P 1'
#
loop_
_entity.id
_entity.type
_entity.pdbx_description
1 polymer ?
#
loop_
_entity_poly.entity_id
_entity_poly.type
_entity_poly.pdbx_seq_one_letter_code
_entity_poly.pdbx_strand_id
1 'polypeptide(L)'
;GDNDQLQPIAPGQPFRLMQQRSAADVAIMKEIVRQVPELRPAVYSLIERDVHRALTTIEQVTPEQVPRKEGVWAPGSSVVEFTPKQEKAIEKALSEGKTLPEGQPASLYEALVKDYTGRTPEAQSQTLVITHLNKDRRALNSLIHDARRENGETGKEEITLPVLVTSNIRDGELRKLSTWTAHKEAVALVDNVYHRISKVDKDNQLITLTDSEGKERFISPREASAEGVTLYRQEKITVSQGDRMRFSKSDPERGYVANSIWEVQSVSGDSVTLSDGKLTRTLTPKAEQAQQHIDLAYAITAHGAQGASEPYAIALEGVAGGREQMASFESAYVALSRMKQHVQVYTDNREGWIKAIKHSPEKATAHDILEPRNDRAVKTADLLFGRARPLDETAAGRAALQQSGLAQGSSP
;
A
#
# COMPACT_ATOMS: atom_id res chain seq x y z
N GLY A 1 1.16 -17.80 8.63
CA GLY A 1 1.21 -16.34 8.44
C GLY A 1 2.66 -15.91 8.36
N ASP A 2 2.92 -14.72 7.80
CA ASP A 2 4.27 -14.16 7.64
C ASP A 2 4.39 -12.91 8.55
N ASN A 3 5.37 -12.90 9.44
CA ASN A 3 5.59 -11.84 10.42
C ASN A 3 6.22 -10.58 9.81
N ASP A 4 6.86 -10.68 8.66
CA ASP A 4 7.53 -9.57 7.98
C ASP A 4 6.56 -8.79 7.07
N GLN A 5 5.29 -9.21 7.05
CA GLN A 5 4.21 -8.49 6.39
C GLN A 5 3.77 -7.26 7.19
N LEU A 6 3.18 -6.29 6.50
CA LEU A 6 2.49 -5.18 7.16
C LEU A 6 1.43 -5.71 8.11
N GLN A 7 1.48 -5.22 9.34
CA GLN A 7 0.60 -5.65 10.41
C GLN A 7 -0.78 -5.00 10.29
N PRO A 8 -1.84 -5.67 10.80
CA PRO A 8 -3.13 -5.03 10.97
C PRO A 8 -3.04 -3.72 11.74
N ILE A 9 -3.97 -2.81 11.49
CA ILE A 9 -4.10 -1.54 12.23
C ILE A 9 -4.51 -1.78 13.70
N ALA A 10 -5.04 -2.97 14.01
CA ALA A 10 -5.45 -3.37 15.36
C ALA A 10 -4.27 -3.36 16.37
N PRO A 11 -4.55 -3.09 17.65
CA PRO A 11 -3.49 -3.02 18.66
C PRO A 11 -2.97 -4.42 19.01
N GLY A 12 -1.70 -4.67 18.70
CA GLY A 12 -0.94 -5.83 19.20
C GLY A 12 -0.33 -6.71 18.11
N GLN A 13 0.42 -7.73 18.54
CA GLN A 13 1.07 -8.71 17.65
C GLN A 13 0.90 -10.14 18.17
N PRO A 14 -0.35 -10.61 18.34
CA PRO A 14 -0.62 -11.94 18.89
C PRO A 14 0.01 -13.05 18.04
N PHE A 15 0.05 -12.89 16.72
CA PHE A 15 0.65 -13.87 15.82
C PHE A 15 2.17 -14.01 16.03
N ARG A 16 2.90 -12.89 16.16
CA ARG A 16 4.34 -12.91 16.46
C ARG A 16 4.61 -13.55 17.83
N LEU A 17 3.83 -13.17 18.85
CA LEU A 17 3.96 -13.74 20.19
C LEU A 17 3.68 -15.24 20.19
N MET A 18 2.66 -15.69 19.45
CA MET A 18 2.37 -17.11 19.31
C MET A 18 3.55 -17.85 18.66
N GLN A 19 4.16 -17.31 17.61
CA GLN A 19 5.30 -17.98 16.97
C GLN A 19 6.58 -17.99 17.82
N GLN A 20 6.83 -16.94 18.59
CA GLN A 20 8.07 -16.80 19.35
C GLN A 20 8.00 -17.40 20.77
N ARG A 21 6.80 -17.51 21.34
CA ARG A 21 6.62 -17.81 22.77
C ARG A 21 5.57 -18.88 23.08
N SER A 22 4.78 -19.33 22.09
CA SER A 22 3.88 -20.45 22.31
C SER A 22 4.66 -21.76 22.37
N ALA A 23 4.09 -22.76 23.03
CA ALA A 23 4.55 -24.15 22.96
C ALA A 23 4.17 -24.84 21.63
N ALA A 24 3.55 -24.10 20.69
CA ALA A 24 3.17 -24.63 19.39
C ALA A 24 4.41 -24.83 18.51
N ASP A 25 4.48 -25.97 17.84
CA ASP A 25 5.51 -26.24 16.83
C ASP A 25 5.37 -25.26 15.65
N VAL A 26 6.51 -24.74 15.18
CA VAL A 26 6.58 -23.80 14.05
C VAL A 26 7.44 -24.38 12.95
N ALA A 27 6.91 -24.42 11.74
CA ALA A 27 7.67 -24.70 10.52
C ALA A 27 7.96 -23.38 9.77
N ILE A 28 9.22 -23.14 9.42
CA ILE A 28 9.65 -21.94 8.69
C ILE A 28 10.01 -22.33 7.25
N MET A 29 9.24 -21.83 6.29
CA MET A 29 9.52 -21.98 4.87
C MET A 29 10.31 -20.78 4.37
N LYS A 30 11.54 -21.01 3.89
CA LYS A 30 12.41 -19.95 3.35
C LYS A 30 12.45 -19.91 1.82
N GLU A 31 11.94 -20.93 1.15
CA GLU A 31 12.01 -21.03 -0.31
C GLU A 31 11.04 -20.06 -0.99
N ILE A 32 11.57 -19.26 -1.93
CA ILE A 32 10.80 -18.32 -2.74
C ILE A 32 10.68 -18.84 -4.17
N VAL A 33 9.46 -19.13 -4.60
CA VAL A 33 9.16 -19.68 -5.93
C VAL A 33 8.58 -18.63 -6.89
N ARG A 34 8.13 -17.47 -6.37
CA ARG A 34 7.36 -16.48 -7.14
C ARG A 34 8.19 -15.78 -8.23
N GLN A 35 9.38 -15.32 -7.88
CA GLN A 35 10.20 -14.49 -8.78
C GLN A 35 11.00 -15.33 -9.75
N VAL A 36 11.24 -14.72 -10.92
CA VAL A 36 12.27 -15.18 -11.85
C VAL A 36 13.64 -15.30 -11.16
N PRO A 37 14.53 -16.21 -11.59
CA PRO A 37 15.81 -16.46 -10.94
C PRO A 37 16.66 -15.22 -10.72
N GLU A 38 16.58 -14.22 -11.60
CA GLU A 38 17.35 -12.98 -11.57
C GLU A 38 16.90 -12.04 -10.42
N LEU A 39 15.61 -12.03 -10.09
CA LEU A 39 15.06 -11.20 -9.01
C LEU A 39 15.03 -11.90 -7.65
N ARG A 40 15.10 -13.23 -7.62
CA ARG A 40 15.05 -13.99 -6.37
C ARG A 40 16.12 -13.55 -5.35
N PRO A 41 17.38 -13.26 -5.72
CA PRO A 41 18.39 -12.77 -4.78
C PRO A 41 18.05 -11.39 -4.16
N ALA A 42 17.30 -10.54 -4.87
CA ALA A 42 16.85 -9.27 -4.32
C ALA A 42 15.87 -9.50 -3.16
N VAL A 43 14.92 -10.43 -3.33
CA VAL A 43 13.95 -10.75 -2.27
C VAL A 43 14.62 -11.46 -1.10
N TYR A 44 15.59 -12.35 -1.34
CA TYR A 44 16.39 -12.92 -0.25
C TYR A 44 17.17 -11.84 0.52
N SER A 45 17.75 -10.87 -0.18
CA SER A 45 18.43 -9.74 0.46
C SER A 45 17.46 -8.91 1.32
N LEU A 46 16.21 -8.74 0.87
CA LEU A 46 15.17 -8.13 1.70
C LEU A 46 14.90 -8.98 2.94
N ILE A 47 14.73 -10.30 2.85
CA ILE A 47 14.53 -11.16 4.02
C ILE A 47 15.69 -11.05 5.02
N GLU A 48 16.93 -10.89 4.53
CA GLU A 48 18.12 -10.63 5.34
C GLU A 48 18.21 -9.19 5.89
N ARG A 49 17.19 -8.35 5.62
CA ARG A 49 17.10 -6.93 5.97
C ARG A 49 18.17 -6.05 5.32
N ASP A 50 18.78 -6.51 4.22
CA ASP A 50 19.71 -5.74 3.40
C ASP A 50 19.00 -5.10 2.20
N VAL A 51 18.29 -4.00 2.48
CA VAL A 51 17.57 -3.21 1.47
C VAL A 51 18.52 -2.63 0.43
N HIS A 52 19.74 -2.27 0.82
CA HIS A 52 20.72 -1.70 -0.11
C HIS A 52 21.11 -2.74 -1.17
N ARG A 53 21.49 -3.94 -0.73
CA ARG A 53 21.83 -5.05 -1.65
C ARG A 53 20.63 -5.45 -2.51
N ALA A 54 19.43 -5.47 -1.95
CA ALA A 54 18.21 -5.74 -2.70
C ALA A 54 18.02 -4.76 -3.87
N LEU A 55 18.19 -3.45 -3.64
CA LEU A 55 18.10 -2.44 -4.68
C LEU A 55 19.19 -2.62 -5.74
N THR A 56 20.43 -2.90 -5.33
CA THR A 56 21.52 -3.17 -6.28
C THR A 56 21.23 -4.38 -7.16
N THR A 57 20.59 -5.43 -6.65
CA THR A 57 20.15 -6.57 -7.47
C THR A 57 19.00 -6.18 -8.39
N ILE A 58 18.03 -5.39 -7.92
CA ILE A 58 16.92 -4.90 -8.76
C ILE A 58 17.46 -4.08 -9.95
N GLU A 59 18.50 -3.27 -9.74
CA GLU A 59 19.15 -2.48 -10.80
C GLU A 59 19.78 -3.34 -11.90
N GLN A 60 20.16 -4.59 -11.61
CA GLN A 60 20.73 -5.51 -12.60
C GLN A 60 19.68 -6.09 -13.56
N VAL A 61 18.41 -6.07 -13.16
CA VAL A 61 17.30 -6.51 -14.02
C VAL A 61 16.80 -5.29 -14.79
N THR A 62 17.03 -5.24 -16.10
CA THR A 62 16.80 -4.02 -16.89
C THR A 62 15.31 -3.72 -17.10
N PRO A 63 14.90 -2.44 -17.18
CA PRO A 63 13.53 -2.09 -17.50
C PRO A 63 13.07 -2.55 -18.89
N GLU A 64 13.99 -2.88 -19.81
CA GLU A 64 13.72 -3.35 -21.18
C GLU A 64 12.86 -4.63 -21.22
N GLN A 65 12.86 -5.42 -20.15
CA GLN A 65 12.02 -6.61 -20.02
C GLN A 65 10.52 -6.28 -19.96
N VAL A 66 10.16 -5.03 -19.63
CA VAL A 66 8.77 -4.58 -19.59
C VAL A 66 8.35 -4.10 -21.00
N PRO A 67 7.33 -4.72 -21.62
CA PRO A 67 6.83 -4.30 -22.92
C PRO A 67 6.33 -2.85 -22.92
N ARG A 68 6.86 -2.02 -23.82
CA ARG A 68 6.49 -0.62 -24.02
C ARG A 68 6.13 -0.33 -25.46
N LYS A 69 5.35 0.73 -25.65
CA LYS A 69 5.01 1.28 -26.96
C LYS A 69 6.25 1.90 -27.60
N GLU A 70 6.32 1.88 -28.93
CA GLU A 70 7.44 2.47 -29.66
C GLU A 70 7.50 4.00 -29.48
N GLY A 71 8.72 4.54 -29.39
CA GLY A 71 8.97 5.98 -29.31
C GLY A 71 8.58 6.63 -27.97
N VAL A 72 8.15 5.85 -26.96
CA VAL A 72 7.80 6.39 -25.65
C VAL A 72 9.01 6.36 -24.71
N TRP A 73 9.06 7.33 -23.79
CA TRP A 73 10.08 7.39 -22.75
C TRP A 73 10.09 6.11 -21.90
N ALA A 74 11.29 5.64 -21.57
CA ALA A 74 11.53 4.53 -20.67
C ALA A 74 12.60 4.90 -19.64
N PRO A 75 12.52 4.38 -18.40
CA PRO A 75 13.56 4.60 -17.40
C PRO A 75 14.86 3.89 -17.79
N GLY A 76 15.99 4.55 -17.59
CA GLY A 76 17.32 3.98 -17.88
C GLY A 76 17.83 2.98 -16.83
N SER A 77 17.18 2.88 -15.67
CA SER A 77 17.48 1.95 -14.59
C SER A 77 16.19 1.53 -13.90
N SER A 78 16.17 0.35 -13.29
CA SER A 78 15.03 -0.15 -12.50
C SER A 78 14.86 0.56 -11.17
N VAL A 79 15.88 1.30 -10.72
CA VAL A 79 15.79 2.21 -9.57
C VAL A 79 16.12 3.62 -10.06
N VAL A 80 15.13 4.52 -9.99
CA VAL A 80 15.23 5.89 -10.46
C VAL A 80 15.01 6.84 -9.30
N GLU A 81 15.94 7.77 -9.12
CA GLU A 81 15.85 8.82 -8.11
C GLU A 81 15.50 10.16 -8.76
N PHE A 82 14.48 10.85 -8.24
CA PHE A 82 14.14 12.24 -8.55
C PHE A 82 14.17 13.06 -7.27
N THR A 83 15.31 13.72 -7.01
CA THR A 83 15.44 14.50 -5.77
C THR A 83 14.57 15.77 -5.82
N PRO A 84 14.04 16.25 -4.68
CA PRO A 84 13.30 17.51 -4.63
C PRO A 84 14.12 18.71 -5.12
N LYS A 85 15.45 18.64 -5.04
CA LYS A 85 16.36 19.67 -5.58
C LYS A 85 16.40 19.63 -7.11
N GLN A 86 16.46 18.43 -7.68
CA GLN A 86 16.43 18.22 -9.13
C GLN A 86 15.08 18.66 -9.71
N GLU A 87 13.96 18.29 -9.09
CA GLU A 87 12.63 18.73 -9.54
C GLU A 87 12.51 20.25 -9.55
N LYS A 88 12.93 20.92 -8.47
CA LYS A 88 12.93 22.40 -8.40
C LYS A 88 13.84 23.04 -9.45
N ALA A 89 14.97 22.42 -9.76
CA ALA A 89 15.87 22.92 -10.79
C ALA A 89 15.24 22.80 -12.19
N ILE A 90 14.54 21.71 -12.45
CA ILE A 90 13.78 21.50 -13.69
C ILE A 90 12.62 22.48 -13.79
N GLU A 91 11.82 22.64 -12.73
CA GLU A 91 10.71 23.58 -12.67
C GLU A 91 11.19 25.02 -12.95
N LYS A 92 12.31 25.42 -12.32
CA LYS A 92 12.93 26.71 -12.56
C LYS A 92 13.38 26.85 -14.03
N ALA A 93 14.05 25.85 -14.59
CA ALA A 93 14.50 25.88 -15.98
C ALA A 93 13.32 26.02 -16.97
N LEU A 94 12.23 25.28 -16.73
CA LEU A 94 10.99 25.37 -17.52
C LEU A 94 10.35 26.76 -17.41
N SER A 95 10.33 27.36 -16.22
CA SER A 95 9.83 28.72 -16.01
C SER A 95 10.69 29.80 -16.71
N GLU A 96 11.99 29.52 -16.91
CA GLU A 96 12.94 30.36 -17.66
C GLU A 96 12.86 30.12 -19.18
N GLY A 97 11.93 29.28 -19.66
CA GLY A 97 11.73 28.98 -21.08
C GLY A 97 12.69 27.94 -21.67
N LYS A 98 13.46 27.23 -20.84
CA LYS A 98 14.28 26.09 -21.29
C LYS A 98 13.37 24.87 -21.47
N THR A 99 13.62 24.08 -22.49
CA THR A 99 12.89 22.83 -22.74
C THR A 99 13.66 21.64 -22.18
N LEU A 100 12.93 20.63 -21.69
CA LEU A 100 13.51 19.32 -21.43
C LEU A 100 13.71 18.58 -22.75
N PRO A 101 14.67 17.63 -22.83
CA PRO A 101 14.72 16.64 -23.88
C PRO A 101 13.34 16.00 -24.08
N GLU A 102 12.98 15.74 -25.34
CA GLU A 102 11.67 15.22 -25.69
C GLU A 102 11.34 13.94 -24.91
N GLY A 103 10.15 13.92 -24.29
CA GLY A 103 9.68 12.80 -23.48
C GLY A 103 10.23 12.74 -22.06
N GLN A 104 11.28 13.48 -21.69
CA GLN A 104 11.86 13.41 -20.34
C GLN A 104 10.86 13.94 -19.28
N PRO A 105 10.63 13.21 -18.18
CA PRO A 105 9.75 13.67 -17.11
C PRO A 105 10.38 14.80 -16.29
N ALA A 106 9.55 15.74 -15.84
CA ALA A 106 9.95 16.88 -15.02
C ALA A 106 9.89 16.59 -13.51
N SER A 107 9.13 15.57 -13.10
CA SER A 107 8.96 15.18 -11.69
C SER A 107 8.92 13.66 -11.50
N LEU A 108 9.06 13.23 -10.25
CA LEU A 108 8.92 11.85 -9.79
C LEU A 108 7.56 11.25 -10.18
N TYR A 109 6.47 12.02 -10.01
CA TYR A 109 5.12 11.55 -10.36
C TYR A 109 4.96 11.45 -11.86
N GLU A 110 5.47 12.42 -12.61
CA GLU A 110 5.43 12.37 -14.07
C GLU A 110 6.24 11.20 -14.63
N ALA A 111 7.41 10.91 -14.06
CA ALA A 111 8.23 9.76 -14.45
C ALA A 111 7.46 8.44 -14.25
N LEU A 112 6.81 8.30 -13.09
CA LEU A 112 6.01 7.13 -12.77
C LEU A 112 4.81 7.00 -13.73
N VAL A 113 4.07 8.09 -13.96
CA VAL A 113 2.90 8.12 -14.84
C VAL A 113 3.31 7.80 -16.28
N LYS A 114 4.40 8.38 -16.79
CA LYS A 114 4.93 8.10 -18.12
C LYS A 114 5.41 6.66 -18.28
N ASP A 115 6.06 6.08 -17.27
CA ASP A 115 6.42 4.65 -17.33
C ASP A 115 5.19 3.76 -17.36
N TYR A 116 4.15 4.06 -16.57
CA TYR A 116 2.91 3.30 -16.62
C TYR A 116 2.21 3.44 -17.98
N THR A 117 1.96 4.66 -18.47
CA THR A 117 1.22 4.88 -19.72
C THR A 117 2.02 4.55 -20.97
N GLY A 118 3.35 4.53 -20.88
CA GLY A 118 4.24 4.07 -21.95
C GLY A 118 4.29 2.55 -22.14
N ARG A 119 3.81 1.76 -21.17
CA ARG A 119 3.66 0.30 -21.30
C ARG A 119 2.58 -0.06 -22.34
N THR A 120 2.68 -1.24 -22.94
CA THR A 120 1.59 -1.78 -23.78
C THR A 120 0.33 -2.00 -22.94
N PRO A 121 -0.88 -2.02 -23.53
CA PRO A 121 -2.12 -2.27 -22.78
C PRO A 121 -2.07 -3.55 -21.93
N GLU A 122 -1.47 -4.62 -22.45
CA GLU A 122 -1.28 -5.88 -21.73
C GLU A 122 -0.36 -5.69 -20.52
N ALA A 123 0.79 -5.03 -20.71
CA ALA A 123 1.73 -4.75 -19.64
C ALA A 123 1.14 -3.81 -18.57
N GLN A 124 0.33 -2.82 -18.95
CA GLN A 124 -0.41 -1.97 -18.02
C GLN A 124 -1.36 -2.80 -17.15
N SER A 125 -2.13 -3.72 -17.75
CA SER A 125 -3.07 -4.58 -17.03
C SER A 125 -2.36 -5.48 -16.00
N GLN A 126 -1.12 -5.86 -16.31
CA GLN A 126 -0.21 -6.69 -15.52
C GLN A 126 0.79 -5.90 -14.64
N THR A 127 0.51 -4.62 -14.40
CA THR A 127 1.36 -3.75 -13.56
C THR A 127 0.63 -3.31 -12.30
N LEU A 128 1.24 -3.54 -11.13
CA LEU A 128 0.79 -2.95 -9.86
C LEU A 128 1.54 -1.65 -9.58
N VAL A 129 0.83 -0.54 -9.39
CA VAL A 129 1.44 0.69 -8.86
C VAL A 129 1.23 0.72 -7.34
N ILE A 130 2.32 0.75 -6.58
CA ILE A 130 2.33 0.64 -5.11
C ILE A 130 2.82 1.96 -4.52
N THR A 131 2.07 2.44 -3.53
CA THR A 131 2.38 3.65 -2.75
C THR A 131 2.14 3.37 -1.26
N HIS A 132 2.67 4.22 -0.36
CA HIS A 132 2.37 4.08 1.07
C HIS A 132 1.22 4.98 1.53
N LEU A 133 1.11 6.18 0.96
CA LEU A 133 0.12 7.17 1.37
C LEU A 133 -1.13 7.16 0.49
N ASN A 134 -2.29 7.31 1.13
CA ASN A 134 -3.54 7.55 0.40
C ASN A 134 -3.52 8.83 -0.44
N LYS A 135 -2.75 9.84 -0.03
CA LYS A 135 -2.58 11.08 -0.80
C LYS A 135 -1.88 10.80 -2.13
N ASP A 136 -0.75 10.09 -2.10
CA ASP A 136 0.05 9.76 -3.27
C ASP A 136 -0.73 8.85 -4.21
N ARG A 137 -1.36 7.81 -3.66
CA ARG A 137 -2.24 6.91 -4.41
C ARG A 137 -3.30 7.65 -5.23
N ARG A 138 -4.00 8.61 -4.63
CA ARG A 138 -5.04 9.39 -5.32
C ARG A 138 -4.45 10.31 -6.38
N ALA A 139 -3.34 10.98 -6.07
CA ALA A 139 -2.64 11.82 -7.03
C ALA A 139 -2.21 11.01 -8.26
N LEU A 140 -1.57 9.85 -8.05
CA LEU A 140 -1.17 8.97 -9.14
C LEU A 140 -2.37 8.41 -9.91
N ASN A 141 -3.44 8.01 -9.24
CA ASN A 141 -4.67 7.56 -9.90
C ASN A 141 -5.22 8.63 -10.86
N SER A 142 -5.32 9.89 -10.41
CA SER A 142 -5.78 11.00 -11.24
C SER A 142 -4.83 11.24 -12.41
N LEU A 143 -3.53 11.36 -12.15
CA LEU A 143 -2.54 11.63 -13.18
C LEU A 143 -2.44 10.51 -14.23
N ILE A 144 -2.59 9.25 -13.81
CA ILE A 144 -2.64 8.11 -14.73
C ILE A 144 -3.92 8.17 -15.58
N HIS A 145 -5.06 8.47 -14.98
CA HIS A 145 -6.30 8.66 -15.73
C HIS A 145 -6.17 9.76 -16.78
N ASP A 146 -5.70 10.95 -16.37
CA ASP A 146 -5.50 12.11 -17.24
C ASP A 146 -4.57 11.76 -18.41
N ALA A 147 -3.43 11.11 -18.12
CA ALA A 147 -2.47 10.70 -19.14
C ALA A 147 -3.02 9.61 -20.08
N ARG A 148 -3.80 8.65 -19.59
CA ARG A 148 -4.46 7.64 -20.44
C ARG A 148 -5.52 8.28 -21.33
N ARG A 149 -6.26 9.26 -20.82
CA ARG A 149 -7.20 10.05 -21.62
C ARG A 149 -6.43 10.79 -22.72
N GLU A 150 -5.38 11.52 -22.38
CA GLU A 150 -4.59 12.30 -23.36
C GLU A 150 -4.04 11.40 -24.47
N ASN A 151 -3.62 10.18 -24.13
CA ASN A 151 -3.16 9.16 -25.07
C ASN A 151 -4.27 8.50 -25.89
N GLY A 152 -5.55 8.78 -25.60
CA GLY A 152 -6.70 8.15 -26.25
C GLY A 152 -6.93 6.69 -25.87
N GLU A 153 -6.41 6.25 -24.72
CA GLU A 153 -6.57 4.88 -24.20
C GLU A 153 -7.90 4.65 -23.48
N THR A 154 -8.60 5.73 -23.13
CA THR A 154 -9.94 5.70 -22.52
C THR A 154 -11.00 6.20 -23.50
N GLY A 155 -12.27 5.93 -23.17
CA GLY A 155 -13.39 6.55 -23.87
C GLY A 155 -13.33 8.09 -23.83
N LYS A 156 -14.00 8.73 -24.80
CA LYS A 156 -14.09 10.20 -24.88
C LYS A 156 -15.04 10.80 -23.84
N GLU A 157 -15.96 9.99 -23.34
CA GLU A 157 -16.94 10.40 -22.34
C GLU A 157 -16.36 10.23 -20.94
N GLU A 158 -16.51 11.27 -20.12
CA GLU A 158 -16.06 11.34 -18.74
C GLU A 158 -17.24 11.62 -17.83
N ILE A 159 -17.22 11.02 -16.64
CA ILE A 159 -18.18 11.31 -15.58
C ILE A 159 -17.42 11.58 -14.28
N THR A 160 -17.79 12.67 -13.61
CA THR A 160 -17.31 12.96 -12.25
C THR A 160 -18.27 12.38 -11.21
N LEU A 161 -17.76 11.46 -10.40
CA LEU A 161 -18.50 10.73 -9.38
C LEU A 161 -18.15 11.23 -7.97
N PRO A 162 -19.13 11.42 -7.08
CA PRO A 162 -18.85 11.64 -5.66
C PRO A 162 -18.37 10.35 -5.01
N VAL A 163 -17.36 10.45 -4.15
CA VAL A 163 -16.79 9.32 -3.41
C VAL A 163 -16.64 9.64 -1.92
N LEU A 164 -16.69 8.61 -1.09
CA LEU A 164 -16.47 8.69 0.35
C LEU A 164 -15.08 8.15 0.70
N VAL A 165 -14.25 9.03 1.25
CA VAL A 165 -12.90 8.69 1.71
C VAL A 165 -12.88 8.69 3.22
N THR A 166 -12.48 7.59 3.84
CA THR A 166 -12.43 7.51 5.31
C THR A 166 -11.49 8.57 5.89
N SER A 167 -11.89 9.19 7.01
CA SER A 167 -11.10 10.26 7.64
C SER A 167 -9.91 9.73 8.46
N ASN A 168 -9.75 8.41 8.59
CA ASN A 168 -8.69 7.73 9.34
C ASN A 168 -8.55 8.25 10.79
N ILE A 169 -9.67 8.50 11.44
CA ILE A 169 -9.72 8.96 12.82
C ILE A 169 -9.50 7.75 13.72
N ARG A 170 -8.59 7.86 14.69
CA ARG A 170 -8.36 6.81 15.69
C ARG A 170 -9.58 6.70 16.61
N ASP A 171 -9.91 5.48 17.05
CA ASP A 171 -11.10 5.20 17.86
C ASP A 171 -11.27 6.13 19.07
N GLY A 172 -10.17 6.42 19.78
CA GLY A 172 -10.17 7.33 20.93
C GLY A 172 -10.37 8.81 20.59
N GLU A 173 -10.03 9.24 19.37
CA GLU A 173 -10.18 10.64 18.94
C GLU A 173 -11.64 11.01 18.67
N LEU A 174 -12.49 10.05 18.26
CA LEU A 174 -13.94 10.29 18.11
C LEU A 174 -14.63 10.63 19.44
N ARG A 175 -14.01 10.32 20.58
CA ARG A 175 -14.51 10.71 21.90
C ARG A 175 -14.32 12.18 22.24
N LYS A 176 -13.53 12.90 21.43
CA LYS A 176 -13.25 14.32 21.65
C LYS A 176 -14.13 15.16 20.76
N LEU A 177 -14.82 16.13 21.36
CA LEU A 177 -15.66 17.08 20.63
C LEU A 177 -14.86 17.94 19.62
N SER A 178 -13.57 18.17 19.89
CA SER A 178 -12.67 18.88 18.98
C SER A 178 -12.56 18.19 17.62
N THR A 179 -12.59 16.85 17.60
CA THR A 179 -12.54 16.04 16.38
C THR A 179 -13.77 16.31 15.51
N TRP A 180 -14.96 16.27 16.10
CA TRP A 180 -16.21 16.56 15.40
C TRP A 180 -16.27 17.99 14.87
N THR A 181 -15.74 18.94 15.64
CA THR A 181 -15.66 20.34 15.20
C THR A 181 -14.74 20.49 13.98
N ALA A 182 -13.59 19.81 13.97
CA ALA A 182 -12.65 19.81 12.84
C ALA A 182 -13.20 19.08 11.60
N HIS A 183 -14.15 18.17 11.79
CA HIS A 183 -14.75 17.34 10.75
C HIS A 183 -16.23 17.67 10.51
N LYS A 184 -16.66 18.93 10.73
CA LYS A 184 -18.08 19.33 10.61
C LYS A 184 -18.70 19.05 9.23
N GLU A 185 -17.89 19.03 8.17
CA GLU A 185 -18.35 18.75 6.81
C GLU A 185 -18.31 17.25 6.45
N ALA A 186 -17.91 16.39 7.39
CA ALA A 186 -17.85 14.95 7.17
C ALA A 186 -19.24 14.32 7.11
N VAL A 187 -19.33 13.23 6.37
CA VAL A 187 -20.47 12.31 6.38
C VAL A 187 -20.21 11.26 7.47
N ALA A 188 -21.11 11.16 8.44
CA ALA A 188 -21.07 10.16 9.48
C ALA A 188 -21.88 8.92 9.05
N LEU A 189 -21.28 7.74 9.12
CA LEU A 189 -22.01 6.48 8.98
C LEU A 189 -22.26 5.89 10.36
N VAL A 190 -23.54 5.72 10.71
CA VAL A 190 -23.99 5.15 11.99
C VAL A 190 -25.11 4.17 11.69
N ASP A 191 -25.01 2.92 12.17
CA ASP A 191 -26.00 1.87 11.94
C ASP A 191 -26.41 1.70 10.45
N ASN A 192 -25.42 1.75 9.54
CA ASN A 192 -25.59 1.71 8.08
C ASN A 192 -26.37 2.90 7.46
N VAL A 193 -26.68 3.94 8.23
CA VAL A 193 -27.31 5.18 7.75
C VAL A 193 -26.27 6.30 7.63
N TYR A 194 -26.32 7.01 6.51
CA TYR A 194 -25.46 8.16 6.26
C TYR A 194 -26.10 9.42 6.80
N HIS A 195 -25.34 10.17 7.59
CA HIS A 195 -25.75 11.42 8.20
C HIS A 195 -24.75 12.54 7.88
N ARG A 196 -25.22 13.78 7.93
CA ARG A 196 -24.39 14.99 7.97
C ARG A 196 -24.35 15.54 9.39
N ILE A 197 -23.21 16.10 9.77
CA ILE A 197 -23.07 16.79 11.06
C ILE A 197 -23.66 18.19 10.93
N SER A 198 -24.86 18.40 11.47
CA SER A 198 -25.56 19.68 11.38
C SER A 198 -25.11 20.66 12.46
N LYS A 199 -24.92 20.17 13.70
CA LYS A 199 -24.51 20.99 14.85
C LYS A 199 -23.54 20.23 15.75
N VAL A 200 -22.57 20.95 16.31
CA VAL A 200 -21.71 20.49 17.41
C VAL A 200 -21.88 21.48 18.55
N ASP A 201 -22.53 21.04 19.62
CA ASP A 201 -22.83 21.83 20.81
C ASP A 201 -21.74 21.58 21.87
N LYS A 202 -20.95 22.62 22.15
CA LYS A 202 -19.81 22.54 23.07
C LYS A 202 -20.23 22.54 24.53
N ASP A 203 -21.30 23.25 24.85
CA ASP A 203 -21.75 23.43 26.22
C ASP A 203 -22.44 22.15 26.70
N ASN A 204 -23.24 21.53 25.82
CA ASN A 204 -23.98 20.32 26.12
C ASN A 204 -23.24 19.02 25.73
N GLN A 205 -22.04 19.12 25.14
CA GLN A 205 -21.26 17.97 24.64
C GLN A 205 -22.07 17.05 23.72
N LEU A 206 -22.83 17.64 22.79
CA LEU A 206 -23.78 16.94 21.94
C LEU A 206 -23.51 17.23 20.46
N ILE A 207 -23.64 16.21 19.63
CA ILE A 207 -23.58 16.33 18.18
C ILE A 207 -24.96 16.04 17.62
N THR A 208 -25.44 16.90 16.74
CA THR A 208 -26.65 16.67 15.96
C THR A 208 -26.24 16.17 14.58
N LEU A 209 -26.75 14.98 14.25
CA LEU A 209 -26.63 14.32 12.97
C LEU A 209 -27.97 14.42 12.24
N THR A 210 -27.96 14.61 10.93
CA THR A 210 -29.18 14.68 10.12
C THR A 210 -29.04 13.73 8.93
N ASP A 211 -29.98 12.82 8.74
CA ASP A 211 -30.01 11.94 7.55
C ASP A 211 -30.57 12.65 6.30
N SER A 212 -30.69 11.90 5.20
CA SER A 212 -31.25 12.40 3.94
C SER A 212 -32.74 12.77 3.99
N GLU A 213 -33.48 12.23 4.96
CA GLU A 213 -34.91 12.53 5.17
C GLU A 213 -35.12 13.74 6.08
N GLY A 214 -34.02 14.33 6.59
CA GLY A 214 -34.07 15.47 7.51
C GLY A 214 -34.31 15.06 8.97
N LYS A 215 -34.29 13.77 9.29
CA LYS A 215 -34.46 13.30 10.66
C LYS A 215 -33.18 13.53 11.44
N GLU A 216 -33.33 14.17 12.59
CA GLU A 216 -32.23 14.42 13.51
C GLU A 216 -31.96 13.21 14.42
N ARG A 217 -30.68 12.93 14.64
CA ARG A 217 -30.16 12.01 15.63
C ARG A 217 -29.15 12.76 16.48
N PHE A 218 -29.27 12.64 17.80
CA PHE A 218 -28.31 13.21 18.73
C PHE A 218 -27.34 12.13 19.18
N ILE A 219 -26.06 12.47 19.24
CA ILE A 219 -25.02 11.55 19.70
C ILE A 219 -24.04 12.27 20.64
N SER A 220 -23.69 11.62 21.75
CA SER A 220 -22.59 12.07 22.58
C SER A 220 -21.26 11.59 21.98
N PRO A 221 -20.20 12.41 21.92
CA PRO A 221 -18.88 11.96 21.48
C PRO A 221 -18.40 10.69 22.22
N ARG A 222 -18.75 10.56 23.51
CA ARG A 222 -18.37 9.40 24.35
C ARG A 222 -18.99 8.10 23.85
N GLU A 223 -20.23 8.16 23.38
CA GLU A 223 -21.01 7.02 22.88
C GLU A 223 -20.68 6.70 21.42
N ALA A 224 -20.27 7.70 20.64
CA ALA A 224 -19.97 7.52 19.22
C ALA A 224 -18.96 6.41 18.90
N SER A 225 -17.96 6.20 19.75
CA SER A 225 -17.01 5.09 19.57
C SER A 225 -17.65 3.72 19.82
N ALA A 226 -18.62 3.63 20.73
CA ALA A 226 -19.35 2.38 21.02
C ALA A 226 -20.40 2.08 19.94
N GLU A 227 -20.99 3.12 19.33
CA GLU A 227 -21.91 3.02 18.21
C GLU A 227 -21.22 2.75 16.85
N GLY A 228 -19.88 2.60 16.84
CA GLY A 228 -19.15 2.26 15.62
C GLY A 228 -19.16 3.35 14.54
N VAL A 229 -19.32 4.62 14.94
CA VAL A 229 -19.37 5.74 14.00
C VAL A 229 -18.10 5.79 13.15
N THR A 230 -18.27 5.90 11.84
CA THR A 230 -17.17 6.18 10.92
C THR A 230 -17.39 7.52 10.21
N LEU A 231 -16.40 8.40 10.21
CA LEU A 231 -16.46 9.69 9.52
C LEU A 231 -15.75 9.62 8.16
N TYR A 232 -16.46 10.05 7.11
CA TYR A 232 -15.98 10.11 5.74
C TYR A 232 -15.91 11.56 5.24
N ARG A 233 -14.89 11.87 4.45
CA ARG A 233 -14.82 13.10 3.66
C ARG A 233 -15.38 12.82 2.28
N GLN A 234 -16.25 13.70 1.81
CA GLN A 234 -16.77 13.64 0.46
C GLN A 234 -15.74 14.23 -0.51
N GLU A 235 -15.41 13.48 -1.54
CA GLU A 235 -14.50 13.88 -2.61
C GLU A 235 -15.09 13.53 -3.98
N LYS A 236 -14.34 13.80 -5.04
CA LYS A 236 -14.74 13.50 -6.41
C LYS A 236 -13.61 12.78 -7.14
N ILE A 237 -13.98 11.87 -8.02
CA ILE A 237 -13.09 11.26 -9.02
C ILE A 237 -13.72 11.42 -10.39
N THR A 238 -12.89 11.57 -11.43
CA THR A 238 -13.33 11.49 -12.82
C THR A 238 -13.00 10.11 -13.34
N VAL A 239 -13.94 9.51 -14.08
CA VAL A 239 -13.77 8.19 -14.69
C VAL A 239 -14.29 8.18 -16.13
N SER A 240 -13.70 7.31 -16.92
CA SER A 240 -13.94 7.08 -18.34
C SER A 240 -14.06 5.59 -18.62
N GLN A 241 -14.65 5.24 -19.77
CA GLN A 241 -14.60 3.86 -20.27
C GLN A 241 -13.15 3.39 -20.38
N GLY A 242 -12.90 2.14 -19.94
CA GLY A 242 -11.56 1.53 -19.89
C GLY A 242 -10.76 1.82 -18.63
N ASP A 243 -11.29 2.61 -17.69
CA ASP A 243 -10.67 2.80 -16.39
C ASP A 243 -10.77 1.55 -15.51
N ARG A 244 -9.78 1.38 -14.62
CA ARG A 244 -9.85 0.39 -13.55
C ARG A 244 -10.36 1.06 -12.28
N MET A 245 -11.39 0.48 -11.68
CA MET A 245 -12.00 0.91 -10.43
C MET A 245 -11.97 -0.19 -9.37
N ARG A 246 -12.15 0.21 -8.11
CA ARG A 246 -12.28 -0.70 -6.98
C ARG A 246 -13.28 -0.19 -5.97
N PHE A 247 -13.85 -1.11 -5.20
CA PHE A 247 -14.60 -0.77 -4.00
C PHE A 247 -13.64 -0.50 -2.83
N SER A 248 -13.82 0.64 -2.15
CA SER A 248 -13.02 1.01 -0.97
C SER A 248 -13.53 0.38 0.32
N LYS A 249 -14.76 -0.15 0.34
CA LYS A 249 -15.40 -0.81 1.47
C LYS A 249 -16.20 -2.03 0.97
N SER A 250 -16.20 -3.12 1.75
CA SER A 250 -17.08 -4.27 1.48
C SER A 250 -18.51 -3.98 1.96
N ASP A 251 -19.48 -4.43 1.19
CA ASP A 251 -20.90 -4.38 1.51
C ASP A 251 -21.51 -5.73 1.11
N PRO A 252 -21.66 -6.68 2.08
CA PRO A 252 -22.20 -8.00 1.79
C PRO A 252 -23.63 -7.99 1.26
N GLU A 253 -24.46 -7.03 1.69
CA GLU A 253 -25.86 -6.93 1.26
C GLU A 253 -25.95 -6.59 -0.23
N ARG A 254 -25.02 -5.77 -0.72
CA ARG A 254 -24.88 -5.42 -2.15
C ARG A 254 -23.88 -6.33 -2.89
N GLY A 255 -23.24 -7.26 -2.18
CA GLY A 255 -22.18 -8.12 -2.70
C GLY A 255 -20.91 -7.36 -3.14
N TYR A 256 -20.64 -6.17 -2.62
CA TYR A 256 -19.38 -5.44 -2.89
C TYR A 256 -18.25 -6.01 -2.04
N VAL A 257 -17.10 -6.23 -2.67
CA VAL A 257 -15.89 -6.74 -2.01
C VAL A 257 -14.81 -5.67 -2.06
N ALA A 258 -14.31 -5.25 -0.89
CA ALA A 258 -13.25 -4.25 -0.80
C ALA A 258 -12.01 -4.71 -1.59
N ASN A 259 -11.37 -3.77 -2.28
CA ASN A 259 -10.19 -3.96 -3.12
C ASN A 259 -10.37 -4.89 -4.33
N SER A 260 -11.58 -5.41 -4.60
CA SER A 260 -11.82 -6.09 -5.88
C SER A 260 -11.70 -5.07 -7.02
N ILE A 261 -11.03 -5.46 -8.11
CA ILE A 261 -10.78 -4.61 -9.27
C ILE A 261 -11.83 -4.88 -10.34
N TRP A 262 -12.37 -3.82 -10.91
CA TRP A 262 -13.38 -3.83 -11.96
C TRP A 262 -12.96 -2.87 -13.08
N GLU A 263 -13.38 -3.14 -14.29
CA GLU A 263 -13.16 -2.29 -15.45
C GLU A 263 -14.45 -1.53 -15.80
N VAL A 264 -14.33 -0.23 -16.08
CA VAL A 264 -15.44 0.61 -16.53
C VAL A 264 -15.79 0.27 -17.98
N GLN A 265 -16.95 -0.34 -18.17
CA GLN A 265 -17.46 -0.71 -19.50
C GLN A 265 -18.15 0.46 -20.19
N SER A 266 -18.86 1.29 -19.44
CA SER A 266 -19.53 2.48 -19.96
C SER A 266 -19.78 3.49 -18.84
N VAL A 267 -19.83 4.76 -19.24
CA VAL A 267 -20.29 5.87 -18.41
C VAL A 267 -21.49 6.48 -19.11
N SER A 268 -22.58 6.76 -18.40
CA SER A 268 -23.77 7.35 -19.01
C SER A 268 -24.59 8.13 -17.99
N GLY A 269 -24.81 9.42 -18.28
CA GLY A 269 -25.51 10.34 -17.39
C GLY A 269 -24.84 10.41 -16.02
N ASP A 270 -25.50 9.84 -15.01
CA ASP A 270 -25.02 9.78 -13.62
C ASP A 270 -24.62 8.36 -13.18
N SER A 271 -24.52 7.44 -14.14
CA SER A 271 -24.24 6.02 -13.90
C SER A 271 -22.92 5.56 -14.50
N VAL A 272 -22.31 4.58 -13.85
CA VAL A 272 -21.11 3.88 -14.32
C VAL A 272 -21.36 2.38 -14.30
N THR A 273 -21.03 1.70 -15.39
CA THR A 273 -21.15 0.23 -15.50
C THR A 273 -19.77 -0.40 -15.41
N LEU A 274 -19.62 -1.32 -14.48
CA LEU A 274 -18.39 -2.02 -14.12
C LEU A 274 -18.47 -3.50 -14.49
N SER A 275 -17.36 -4.10 -14.90
CA SER A 275 -17.22 -5.54 -15.13
C SER A 275 -15.93 -6.09 -14.51
N ASP A 276 -15.99 -7.26 -13.89
CA ASP A 276 -14.81 -8.04 -13.49
C ASP A 276 -14.51 -9.20 -14.46
N GLY A 277 -15.16 -9.20 -15.63
CA GLY A 277 -15.12 -10.26 -16.63
C GLY A 277 -16.10 -11.41 -16.38
N LYS A 278 -16.70 -11.51 -15.18
CA LYS A 278 -17.69 -12.53 -14.84
C LYS A 278 -19.06 -11.93 -14.54
N LEU A 279 -19.06 -10.80 -13.85
CA LEU A 279 -20.22 -10.06 -13.38
C LEU A 279 -20.17 -8.65 -13.93
N THR A 280 -21.35 -8.09 -14.17
CA THR A 280 -21.54 -6.69 -14.53
C THR A 280 -22.36 -6.01 -13.46
N ARG A 281 -22.01 -4.77 -13.11
CA ARG A 281 -22.72 -3.96 -12.11
C ARG A 281 -22.85 -2.53 -12.58
N THR A 282 -24.02 -1.95 -12.43
CA THR A 282 -24.24 -0.52 -12.69
C THR A 282 -24.39 0.22 -11.36
N LEU A 283 -23.62 1.29 -11.20
CA LEU A 283 -23.64 2.15 -10.03
C LEU A 283 -24.18 3.53 -10.39
N THR A 284 -24.91 4.16 -9.47
CA THR A 284 -25.41 5.54 -9.51
C THR A 284 -24.99 6.33 -8.24
N PRO A 285 -23.68 6.60 -8.04
CA PRO A 285 -23.17 7.16 -6.78
C PRO A 285 -23.71 8.54 -6.40
N LYS A 286 -24.23 9.31 -7.37
CA LYS A 286 -24.90 10.60 -7.10
C LYS A 286 -26.27 10.43 -6.43
N ALA A 287 -26.97 9.32 -6.69
CA ALA A 287 -28.27 9.02 -6.11
C ALA A 287 -28.15 8.19 -4.82
N GLU A 288 -27.20 7.25 -4.75
CA GLU A 288 -27.05 6.34 -3.61
C GLU A 288 -25.69 6.48 -2.92
N GLN A 289 -25.67 7.02 -1.69
CA GLN A 289 -24.44 7.21 -0.92
C GLN A 289 -23.70 5.90 -0.59
N ALA A 290 -24.42 4.78 -0.47
CA ALA A 290 -23.80 3.47 -0.25
C ALA A 290 -22.89 3.04 -1.41
N GLN A 291 -23.10 3.58 -2.60
CA GLN A 291 -22.29 3.30 -3.80
C GLN A 291 -21.12 4.28 -3.97
N GLN A 292 -20.93 5.23 -3.05
CA GLN A 292 -19.82 6.19 -3.08
C GLN A 292 -18.51 5.60 -2.52
N HIS A 293 -18.51 4.35 -2.03
CA HIS A 293 -17.29 3.65 -1.59
C HIS A 293 -16.53 3.04 -2.76
N ILE A 294 -16.12 3.90 -3.69
CA ILE A 294 -15.42 3.57 -4.93
C ILE A 294 -14.18 4.44 -5.10
N ASP A 295 -13.21 3.95 -5.86
CA ASP A 295 -11.99 4.68 -6.20
C ASP A 295 -11.42 4.13 -7.53
N LEU A 296 -10.55 4.90 -8.17
CA LEU A 296 -9.69 4.38 -9.23
C LEU A 296 -8.71 3.34 -8.66
N ALA A 297 -8.29 2.40 -9.50
CA ALA A 297 -7.53 1.22 -9.11
C ALA A 297 -6.21 1.05 -9.89
N TYR A 298 -5.65 2.13 -10.42
CA TYR A 298 -4.30 2.10 -11.03
C TYR A 298 -3.21 1.92 -9.96
N ALA A 299 -3.31 2.70 -8.89
CA ALA A 299 -2.42 2.65 -7.74
C ALA A 299 -3.15 2.14 -6.50
N ILE A 300 -2.44 1.34 -5.71
CA ILE A 300 -2.87 0.79 -4.43
C ILE A 300 -1.89 1.16 -3.32
N THR A 301 -2.35 1.08 -2.07
CA THR A 301 -1.45 1.20 -0.92
C THR A 301 -0.68 -0.09 -0.71
N ALA A 302 0.48 -0.06 -0.08
CA ALA A 302 1.25 -1.26 0.26
C ALA A 302 0.42 -2.29 1.06
N HIS A 303 -0.43 -1.82 2.00
CA HIS A 303 -1.39 -2.68 2.70
C HIS A 303 -2.40 -3.33 1.73
N GLY A 304 -2.92 -2.56 0.76
CA GLY A 304 -3.82 -3.09 -0.28
C GLY A 304 -3.12 -4.04 -1.28
N ALA A 305 -1.80 -3.96 -1.40
CA ALA A 305 -0.99 -4.85 -2.23
C ALA A 305 -0.65 -6.18 -1.53
N GLN A 306 -1.04 -6.37 -0.26
CA GLN A 306 -0.80 -7.63 0.43
C GLN A 306 -1.56 -8.76 -0.22
N GLY A 307 -0.83 -9.80 -0.63
CA GLY A 307 -1.39 -10.94 -1.36
C GLY A 307 -1.58 -10.71 -2.85
N ALA A 308 -1.43 -9.48 -3.35
CA ALA A 308 -1.42 -9.21 -4.79
C ALA A 308 -0.15 -9.78 -5.44
N SER A 309 -0.28 -10.26 -6.68
CA SER A 309 0.86 -10.73 -7.45
C SER A 309 0.62 -10.53 -8.94
N GLU A 310 1.41 -9.62 -9.52
CA GLU A 310 1.40 -9.35 -10.95
C GLU A 310 2.80 -9.56 -11.54
N PRO A 311 2.92 -9.74 -12.87
CA PRO A 311 4.21 -9.78 -13.55
C PRO A 311 5.11 -8.59 -13.22
N TYR A 312 4.55 -7.38 -13.23
CA TYR A 312 5.29 -6.14 -13.05
C TYR A 312 4.78 -5.32 -11.86
N ALA A 313 5.68 -4.56 -11.23
CA ALA A 313 5.32 -3.56 -10.23
C ALA A 313 6.03 -2.24 -10.47
N ILE A 314 5.41 -1.14 -10.05
CA ILE A 314 6.01 0.17 -9.92
C ILE A 314 5.83 0.61 -8.47
N ALA A 315 6.92 0.84 -7.74
CA ALA A 315 6.90 1.24 -6.34
C ALA A 315 7.34 2.70 -6.19
N LEU A 316 6.47 3.52 -5.58
CA LEU A 316 6.82 4.86 -5.14
C LEU A 316 7.34 4.81 -3.70
N GLU A 317 8.64 5.01 -3.55
CA GLU A 317 9.36 4.93 -2.29
C GLU A 317 10.02 6.26 -1.93
N GLY A 318 10.56 6.38 -0.72
CA GLY A 318 11.32 7.56 -0.33
C GLY A 318 10.89 8.20 1.00
N VAL A 319 11.25 9.47 1.19
CA VAL A 319 11.14 10.15 2.49
C VAL A 319 10.45 11.51 2.41
N ALA A 320 10.08 12.00 1.23
CA ALA A 320 9.40 13.28 1.13
C ALA A 320 8.00 13.24 1.78
N GLY A 321 7.76 14.22 2.67
CA GLY A 321 6.49 14.43 3.35
C GLY A 321 6.13 13.29 4.30
N GLY A 322 4.95 12.70 4.12
CA GLY A 322 4.46 11.62 4.98
C GLY A 322 5.17 10.27 4.77
N ARG A 323 5.95 10.11 3.69
CA ARG A 323 6.55 8.83 3.31
C ARG A 323 7.62 8.39 4.30
N GLU A 324 8.37 9.33 4.89
CA GLU A 324 9.38 9.03 5.90
C GLU A 324 8.80 8.28 7.10
N GLN A 325 7.59 8.66 7.57
CA GLN A 325 6.97 7.97 8.71
C GLN A 325 6.42 6.59 8.35
N MET A 326 6.19 6.33 7.06
CA MET A 326 5.74 5.02 6.57
C MET A 326 6.91 4.10 6.22
N ALA A 327 8.13 4.63 6.13
CA ALA A 327 9.33 3.86 5.81
C ALA A 327 9.64 2.87 6.93
N SER A 328 9.46 1.59 6.62
CA SER A 328 9.73 0.46 7.51
C SER A 328 10.22 -0.72 6.69
N PHE A 329 10.77 -1.73 7.37
CA PHE A 329 11.19 -2.94 6.70
C PHE A 329 10.00 -3.64 6.04
N GLU A 330 8.90 -3.76 6.76
CA GLU A 330 7.66 -4.41 6.32
C GLU A 330 7.07 -3.69 5.11
N SER A 331 7.09 -2.35 5.10
CA SER A 331 6.58 -1.58 3.95
C SER A 331 7.44 -1.81 2.70
N ALA A 332 8.77 -1.81 2.83
CA ALA A 332 9.69 -2.07 1.72
C ALA A 332 9.59 -3.52 1.22
N TYR A 333 9.55 -4.48 2.13
CA TYR A 333 9.38 -5.89 1.81
C TYR A 333 8.06 -6.13 1.07
N VAL A 334 6.96 -5.54 1.54
CA VAL A 334 5.67 -5.64 0.85
C VAL A 334 5.70 -4.96 -0.51
N ALA A 335 6.35 -3.82 -0.71
CA ALA A 335 6.38 -3.14 -2.00
C ALA A 335 7.27 -3.86 -3.04
N LEU A 336 8.43 -4.36 -2.61
CA LEU A 336 9.46 -4.92 -3.48
C LEU A 336 9.40 -6.44 -3.66
N SER A 337 8.34 -7.12 -3.20
CA SER A 337 8.19 -8.59 -3.32
C SER A 337 6.91 -9.05 -4.05
N ARG A 338 6.08 -8.14 -4.56
CA ARG A 338 4.80 -8.48 -5.22
C ARG A 338 4.93 -8.86 -6.69
N MET A 339 5.97 -8.38 -7.36
CA MET A 339 6.23 -8.69 -8.76
C MET A 339 6.76 -10.10 -8.97
N LYS A 340 6.55 -10.63 -10.18
CA LYS A 340 7.13 -11.89 -10.64
C LYS A 340 8.37 -11.67 -11.51
N GLN A 341 8.36 -10.65 -12.37
CA GLN A 341 9.35 -10.46 -13.43
C GLN A 341 10.17 -9.17 -13.29
N HIS A 342 9.54 -8.03 -12.95
CA HIS A 342 10.26 -6.75 -12.83
C HIS A 342 9.61 -5.82 -11.81
N VAL A 343 10.44 -5.05 -11.08
CA VAL A 343 9.99 -3.91 -10.27
C VAL A 343 10.71 -2.66 -10.72
N GLN A 344 9.95 -1.61 -10.98
CA GLN A 344 10.45 -0.26 -11.15
C GLN A 344 10.30 0.50 -9.83
N VAL A 345 11.40 1.00 -9.26
CA VAL A 345 11.39 1.80 -8.04
C VAL A 345 11.62 3.25 -8.41
N TYR A 346 10.70 4.12 -7.99
CA TYR A 346 10.82 5.57 -8.08
C TYR A 346 10.97 6.13 -6.67
N THR A 347 12.06 6.84 -6.39
CA THR A 347 12.32 7.41 -5.07
C THR A 347 12.73 8.87 -5.12
N ASP A 348 12.39 9.64 -4.09
CA ASP A 348 12.88 11.01 -3.94
C ASP A 348 14.28 11.09 -3.31
N ASN A 349 14.68 10.05 -2.56
CA ASN A 349 15.99 9.97 -1.91
C ASN A 349 16.25 8.54 -1.44
N ARG A 350 17.05 7.79 -2.22
CA ARG A 350 17.40 6.39 -1.95
C ARG A 350 18.09 6.22 -0.60
N GLU A 351 19.16 6.98 -0.38
CA GLU A 351 19.95 6.87 0.86
C GLU A 351 19.12 7.28 2.09
N GLY A 352 18.32 8.34 1.95
CA GLY A 352 17.39 8.78 2.98
C GLY A 352 16.37 7.68 3.32
N TRP A 353 15.82 7.02 2.31
CA TRP A 353 14.85 5.93 2.49
C TRP A 353 15.45 4.69 3.14
N ILE A 354 16.62 4.24 2.68
CA ILE A 354 17.35 3.11 3.29
C ILE A 354 17.66 3.44 4.76
N LYS A 355 18.09 4.67 5.03
CA LYS A 355 18.34 5.13 6.39
C LYS A 355 17.06 5.12 7.23
N ALA A 356 15.95 5.66 6.70
CA ALA A 356 14.67 5.68 7.41
C ALA A 356 14.19 4.27 7.75
N ILE A 357 14.28 3.32 6.82
CA ILE A 357 13.95 1.90 7.07
C ILE A 357 14.81 1.32 8.19
N LYS A 358 16.14 1.55 8.17
CA LYS A 358 17.07 1.05 9.20
C LYS A 358 16.79 1.62 10.60
N HIS A 359 16.28 2.85 10.68
CA HIS A 359 15.94 3.50 11.94
C HIS A 359 14.48 3.33 12.34
N SER A 360 13.68 2.64 11.51
CA SER A 360 12.27 2.39 11.80
C SER A 360 12.17 1.50 13.05
N PRO A 361 11.46 1.93 14.09
CA PRO A 361 11.36 1.17 15.32
C PRO A 361 10.58 -0.12 15.08
N GLU A 362 11.12 -1.26 15.54
CA GLU A 362 10.33 -2.48 15.61
C GLU A 362 9.12 -2.22 16.52
N LYS A 363 7.93 -2.54 16.03
CA LYS A 363 6.72 -2.48 16.86
C LYS A 363 6.88 -3.46 18.02
N ALA A 364 6.93 -2.92 19.24
CA ALA A 364 7.02 -3.68 20.48
C ALA A 364 5.62 -4.14 20.92
N THR A 365 5.55 -5.34 21.50
CA THR A 365 4.36 -5.81 22.21
C THR A 365 4.40 -5.35 23.67
N ALA A 366 3.23 -5.35 24.32
CA ALA A 366 3.16 -5.07 25.77
C ALA A 366 4.07 -6.02 26.57
N HIS A 367 4.18 -7.28 26.13
CA HIS A 367 5.06 -8.26 26.74
C HIS A 367 6.55 -7.89 26.60
N ASP A 368 6.97 -7.41 25.42
CA ASP A 368 8.37 -7.02 25.19
C ASP A 368 8.79 -5.84 26.10
N ILE A 369 7.83 -5.00 26.50
CA ILE A 369 8.04 -3.86 27.39
C ILE A 369 8.01 -4.28 28.87
N LEU A 370 7.07 -5.14 29.24
CA LEU A 370 6.84 -5.54 30.64
C LEU A 370 7.82 -6.64 31.11
N GLU A 371 8.29 -7.51 30.21
CA GLU A 371 9.19 -8.64 30.53
C GLU A 371 10.50 -8.66 29.70
N PRO A 372 11.29 -7.58 29.66
CA PRO A 372 12.41 -7.42 28.72
C PRO A 372 13.63 -8.33 28.98
N ARG A 373 13.74 -8.94 30.17
CA ARG A 373 14.93 -9.69 30.59
C ARG A 373 15.07 -11.05 29.91
N ASN A 374 13.96 -11.74 29.64
CA ASN A 374 13.97 -13.00 28.90
C ASN A 374 14.29 -12.76 27.41
N ASP A 375 13.89 -11.63 26.86
CA ASP A 375 13.99 -11.36 25.42
C ASP A 375 15.38 -10.99 24.94
N ARG A 376 16.18 -10.32 25.76
CA ARG A 376 17.59 -10.07 25.40
C ARG A 376 18.36 -11.38 25.30
N ALA A 377 18.09 -12.32 26.19
CA ALA A 377 18.66 -13.65 26.16
C ALA A 377 18.18 -14.44 24.94
N VAL A 378 16.88 -14.41 24.64
CA VAL A 378 16.30 -15.06 23.44
C VAL A 378 16.81 -14.42 22.15
N LYS A 379 16.81 -13.09 22.00
CA LYS A 379 17.38 -12.40 20.81
C LYS A 379 18.86 -12.71 20.62
N THR A 380 19.61 -12.83 21.72
CA THR A 380 21.02 -13.22 21.66
C THR A 380 21.16 -14.68 21.23
N ALA A 381 20.31 -15.58 21.75
CA ALA A 381 20.24 -16.97 21.33
C ALA A 381 19.88 -17.08 19.84
N ASP A 382 18.87 -16.35 19.35
CA ASP A 382 18.46 -16.32 17.94
C ASP A 382 19.56 -15.77 17.03
N LEU A 383 20.27 -14.71 17.44
CA LEU A 383 21.41 -14.18 16.69
C LEU A 383 22.56 -15.18 16.62
N LEU A 384 22.82 -15.91 17.71
CA LEU A 384 23.80 -16.98 17.75
C LEU A 384 23.36 -18.16 16.89
N PHE A 385 22.08 -18.54 16.93
CA PHE A 385 21.50 -19.63 16.15
C PHE A 385 21.46 -19.32 14.66
N GLY A 386 21.09 -18.09 14.28
CA GLY A 386 21.07 -17.63 12.89
C GLY A 386 22.46 -17.53 12.26
N ARG A 387 23.51 -17.41 13.08
CA ARG A 387 24.92 -17.48 12.66
C ARG A 387 25.54 -18.85 12.90
N ALA A 388 24.83 -19.75 13.58
CA ALA A 388 25.32 -21.08 13.86
C ALA A 388 25.35 -21.89 12.57
N ARG A 389 26.42 -22.65 12.38
CA ARG A 389 26.51 -23.63 11.31
C ARG A 389 26.02 -24.98 11.84
N PRO A 390 25.34 -25.78 11.00
CA PRO A 390 25.07 -27.18 11.30
C PRO A 390 26.31 -27.90 11.84
N LEU A 391 26.12 -28.82 12.80
CA LEU A 391 27.24 -29.49 13.47
C LEU A 391 28.10 -30.29 12.48
N ASP A 392 27.50 -30.84 11.44
CA ASP A 392 28.18 -31.56 10.35
C ASP A 392 29.03 -30.64 9.45
N GLU A 393 28.74 -29.34 9.40
CA GLU A 393 29.50 -28.37 8.60
C GLU A 393 30.79 -27.88 9.28
N THR A 394 30.97 -28.11 10.58
CA THR A 394 32.17 -27.66 11.34
C THR A 394 33.01 -28.83 11.84
N ALA A 395 34.34 -28.68 11.90
CA ALA A 395 35.21 -29.76 12.37
C ALA A 395 34.94 -30.14 13.84
N ALA A 396 34.70 -29.14 14.70
CA ALA A 396 34.33 -29.37 16.09
C ALA A 396 32.95 -30.03 16.22
N GLY A 397 31.97 -29.63 15.41
CA GLY A 397 30.64 -30.24 15.42
C GLY A 397 30.65 -31.68 14.91
N ARG A 398 31.44 -32.01 13.88
CA ARG A 398 31.63 -33.40 13.42
C ARG A 398 32.26 -34.29 14.47
N ALA A 399 33.25 -33.78 15.20
CA ALA A 399 33.86 -34.50 16.32
C ALA A 399 32.84 -34.75 17.45
N ALA A 400 32.00 -33.76 17.76
CA ALA A 400 30.92 -33.90 18.75
C ALA A 400 29.86 -34.91 18.30
N LEU A 401 29.46 -34.92 17.02
CA LEU A 401 28.52 -35.89 16.45
C LEU A 401 29.07 -37.33 16.45
N GLN A 402 30.37 -37.50 16.25
CA GLN A 402 31.03 -38.81 16.36
C GLN A 402 31.09 -39.29 17.82
N GLN A 403 31.44 -38.41 18.76
CA GLN A 403 31.48 -38.76 20.19
C GLN A 403 30.10 -39.09 20.75
N SER A 404 29.04 -38.47 20.24
CA SER A 404 27.65 -38.73 20.67
C SER A 404 26.97 -39.88 19.93
N GLY A 405 27.63 -40.51 18.94
CA GLY A 405 27.08 -41.62 18.16
C GLY A 405 26.02 -41.21 17.12
N LEU A 406 25.74 -39.92 16.97
CA LEU A 406 24.68 -39.39 16.10
C LEU A 406 25.12 -39.22 14.63
N ALA A 407 26.41 -39.44 14.32
CA ALA A 407 26.98 -39.25 12.99
C ALA A 407 26.46 -40.22 11.90
N GLN A 408 25.76 -41.31 12.26
CA GLN A 408 25.30 -42.36 11.33
C GLN A 408 23.77 -42.51 11.23
N GLY A 409 22.99 -41.54 11.73
CA GLY A 409 21.53 -41.58 11.63
C GLY A 409 20.87 -42.70 12.44
N SER A 410 21.58 -43.28 13.41
CA SER A 410 21.02 -44.21 14.39
C SER A 410 20.75 -43.43 15.68
N SER A 411 19.51 -42.97 15.88
CA SER A 411 19.08 -42.61 17.24
C SER A 411 18.81 -43.89 18.04
N PRO A 412 19.09 -43.91 19.35
CA PRO A 412 18.51 -44.89 20.26
C PRO A 412 16.99 -44.75 20.37
#